data_AF-F2LSB1-F1
#
_entry.id   AF-F2LSB1-F1
#
_cell.length_a   1.000
_cell.length_b   1.000
_cell.length_c   1.000
_cell.angle_alpha   90.00
_cell.angle_beta   90.00
_cell.angle_gamma   90.00
#
_symmetry.space_group_name_H-M   'P 1'
#
loop_
_entity.id
_entity.type
_entity.pdbx_description
1 polymer ?
#
loop_
_entity_poly.entity_id
_entity_poly.type
_entity_poly.pdbx_seq_one_letter_code
_entity_poly.pdbx_strand_id
1 'polypeptide(L)'
;MIEVLRSFAGVQIRGESIAISIHPVSEWRQPGDPTISLSIDGRSREWGNDWARLTSEQRLDFTPDELEIVRTPGSTGELRALHVEHAGLPGFRSGVTVALEHGMHAFLETELPRVDRVTRLTATLRDAVEPHLGRSPEAYAWTTLHPHELVALLNVASGAVIAGHTSADALRYAVLLYDGRWALSEEGDDPQYAGLGAALRQPDVLALLAGHAS
;
A
#
# COMPACT_ATOMS: atom_id res chain seq x y z
N MET A 1 24.23 1.26 -1.66
CA MET A 1 23.35 2.42 -1.90
C MET A 1 21.93 1.93 -1.70
N ILE A 2 21.10 2.64 -0.96
CA ILE A 2 19.69 2.26 -0.79
C ILE A 2 18.88 2.90 -1.90
N GLU A 3 18.09 2.09 -2.59
CA GLU A 3 17.16 2.52 -3.62
C GLU A 3 15.73 2.42 -3.08
N VAL A 4 14.92 3.45 -3.31
CA VAL A 4 13.48 3.40 -3.03
C VAL A 4 12.74 3.46 -4.35
N LEU A 5 12.06 2.37 -4.68
CA LEU A 5 11.33 2.21 -5.92
C LEU A 5 9.83 2.26 -5.65
N ARG A 6 9.09 2.91 -6.54
CA ARG A 6 7.63 2.78 -6.58
C ARG A 6 7.28 1.36 -7.04
N SER A 7 6.46 0.67 -6.27
CA SER A 7 6.00 -0.69 -6.59
C SER A 7 4.50 -0.76 -6.43
N PHE A 8 3.77 -0.71 -7.55
CA PHE A 8 2.31 -0.57 -7.58
C PHE A 8 1.86 0.63 -6.70
N ALA A 9 0.92 0.41 -5.79
CA ALA A 9 0.46 1.39 -4.81
C ALA A 9 1.38 1.56 -3.59
N GLY A 10 2.47 0.80 -3.50
CA GLY A 10 3.41 0.81 -2.37
C GLY A 10 4.82 1.24 -2.78
N VAL A 11 5.80 0.80 -1.97
CA VAL A 11 7.23 1.06 -2.19
C VAL A 11 8.04 -0.21 -2.01
N GLN A 12 9.19 -0.27 -2.66
CA GLN A 12 10.22 -1.26 -2.40
C GLN A 12 11.49 -0.54 -1.96
N ILE A 13 12.00 -0.85 -0.77
CA ILE A 13 13.25 -0.34 -0.23
C ILE A 13 14.31 -1.43 -0.44
N ARG A 14 15.28 -1.15 -1.30
CA ARG A 14 16.26 -2.13 -1.77
C ARG A 14 17.67 -1.75 -1.32
N GLY A 15 18.30 -2.67 -0.61
CA GLY A 15 19.73 -2.66 -0.30
C GLY A 15 20.54 -3.50 -1.29
N GLU A 16 21.75 -3.84 -0.88
CA GLU A 16 22.66 -4.72 -1.59
C GLU A 16 22.17 -6.15 -1.66
N SER A 17 21.60 -6.72 -0.61
CA SER A 17 21.22 -8.14 -0.52
C SER A 17 19.78 -8.35 -0.06
N ILE A 18 19.15 -7.34 0.53
CA ILE A 18 17.77 -7.37 1.02
C ILE A 18 16.93 -6.30 0.32
N ALA A 19 15.71 -6.67 -0.07
CA ALA A 19 14.68 -5.75 -0.53
C ALA A 19 13.40 -5.98 0.26
N ILE A 20 12.81 -4.90 0.75
CA ILE A 20 11.57 -4.93 1.55
C ILE A 20 10.51 -4.20 0.75
N SER A 21 9.49 -4.93 0.32
CA SER A 21 8.32 -4.36 -0.36
C SER A 21 7.22 -4.12 0.67
N ILE A 22 6.67 -2.91 0.67
CA ILE A 22 5.67 -2.43 1.60
C ILE A 22 4.47 -1.98 0.78
N HIS A 23 3.37 -2.70 0.90
CA HIS A 23 2.16 -2.44 0.13
C HIS A 23 0.98 -2.14 1.03
N PRO A 24 0.10 -1.22 0.63
CA PRO A 24 -1.16 -1.03 1.34
C PRO A 24 -2.06 -2.26 1.17
N VAL A 25 -2.84 -2.57 2.21
CA VAL A 25 -3.95 -3.53 2.14
C VAL A 25 -5.18 -2.83 1.56
N SER A 26 -5.82 -3.43 0.56
CA SER A 26 -7.01 -2.88 -0.12
C SER A 26 -8.33 -3.22 0.58
N GLU A 27 -8.34 -4.21 1.45
CA GLU A 27 -9.56 -4.76 2.07
C GLU A 27 -9.78 -4.31 3.52
N TRP A 28 -9.04 -3.28 3.98
CA TRP A 28 -9.18 -2.77 5.34
C TRP A 28 -10.61 -2.27 5.62
N ARG A 29 -11.15 -2.63 6.79
CA ARG A 29 -12.54 -2.31 7.14
C ARG A 29 -12.65 -1.50 8.42
N GLN A 30 -11.87 -1.84 9.44
CA GLN A 30 -12.03 -1.26 10.77
C GLN A 30 -10.71 -1.17 11.55
N PRO A 31 -10.65 -0.35 12.61
CA PRO A 31 -9.52 -0.33 13.52
C PRO A 31 -9.21 -1.74 14.05
N GLY A 32 -7.93 -2.13 13.99
CA GLY A 32 -7.45 -3.46 14.34
C GLY A 32 -7.24 -4.38 13.13
N ASP A 33 -7.77 -4.05 11.96
CA ASP A 33 -7.44 -4.78 10.73
C ASP A 33 -6.02 -4.40 10.24
N PRO A 34 -5.29 -5.34 9.60
CA PRO A 34 -4.02 -5.07 8.96
C PRO A 34 -4.10 -3.95 7.92
N THR A 35 -3.11 -3.06 7.91
CA THR A 35 -3.00 -1.97 6.92
C THR A 35 -1.79 -2.10 6.03
N ILE A 36 -0.79 -2.87 6.44
CA ILE A 36 0.50 -2.98 5.74
C ILE A 36 0.72 -4.42 5.35
N SER A 37 1.04 -4.63 4.09
CA SER A 37 1.55 -5.89 3.61
C SER A 37 3.05 -5.81 3.37
N LEU A 38 3.77 -6.83 3.83
CA LEU A 38 5.20 -6.95 3.66
C LEU A 38 5.57 -8.20 2.86
N SER A 39 6.53 -8.03 1.96
CA SER A 39 7.30 -9.14 1.41
C SER A 39 8.78 -8.81 1.44
N ILE A 40 9.60 -9.83 1.68
CA ILE A 40 11.06 -9.68 1.72
C ILE A 40 11.65 -10.51 0.61
N ASP A 41 12.41 -9.87 -0.24
CA ASP A 41 13.23 -10.52 -1.25
C ASP A 41 14.70 -10.44 -0.80
N GLY A 42 15.45 -11.49 -1.10
CA GLY A 42 16.88 -11.58 -0.81
C GLY A 42 17.65 -11.99 -2.04
N ARG A 43 18.91 -11.61 -2.11
CA ARG A 43 19.86 -12.18 -3.07
C ARG A 43 21.16 -12.53 -2.37
N SER A 44 21.82 -13.55 -2.87
CA SER A 44 23.11 -14.03 -2.39
C SER A 44 23.99 -14.36 -3.57
N ARG A 45 25.29 -14.09 -3.47
CA ARG A 45 26.28 -14.46 -4.50
C ARG A 45 26.26 -15.96 -4.82
N GLU A 46 25.81 -16.78 -3.87
CA GLU A 46 25.67 -18.24 -4.02
C GLU A 46 24.49 -18.65 -4.92
N TRP A 47 23.50 -17.78 -5.11
CA TRP A 47 22.31 -18.04 -5.93
C TRP A 47 22.38 -17.34 -7.29
N GLY A 48 23.50 -16.70 -7.61
CA GLY A 48 23.63 -15.79 -8.75
C GLY A 48 23.28 -14.34 -8.39
N ASN A 49 22.98 -13.51 -9.40
CA ASN A 49 22.61 -12.11 -9.18
C ASN A 49 21.10 -11.89 -9.06
N ASP A 50 20.32 -12.97 -9.01
CA ASP A 50 18.86 -12.93 -9.02
C ASP A 50 18.28 -12.73 -7.62
N TRP A 51 17.12 -12.08 -7.57
CA TRP A 51 16.34 -11.90 -6.34
C TRP A 51 15.41 -13.08 -6.15
N ALA A 52 15.41 -13.63 -4.94
CA ALA A 52 14.52 -14.68 -4.50
C ALA A 52 13.62 -14.16 -3.38
N ARG A 53 12.32 -14.43 -3.49
CA ARG A 53 11.37 -14.09 -2.43
C ARG A 53 11.59 -15.00 -1.21
N LEU A 54 11.88 -14.39 -0.06
CA LEU A 54 12.18 -15.08 1.21
C LEU A 54 10.96 -15.29 2.09
N THR A 55 10.00 -14.37 2.05
CA THR A 55 8.66 -14.62 2.60
C THR A 55 7.97 -15.59 1.65
N SER A 56 7.89 -16.88 1.98
CA SER A 56 7.17 -17.90 1.19
C SER A 56 5.86 -17.34 0.62
N GLU A 57 5.34 -17.86 -0.51
CA GLU A 57 4.29 -17.25 -1.38
C GLU A 57 3.08 -16.54 -0.73
N GLN A 58 2.85 -16.71 0.56
CA GLN A 58 1.96 -15.90 1.38
C GLN A 58 2.49 -14.48 1.61
N ARG A 59 1.74 -13.53 1.05
CA ARG A 59 1.68 -12.14 1.47
C ARG A 59 1.42 -12.08 2.98
N LEU A 60 2.26 -11.38 3.74
CA LEU A 60 2.09 -11.21 5.19
C LEU A 60 1.50 -9.82 5.45
N ASP A 61 0.31 -9.77 6.06
CA ASP A 61 -0.41 -8.52 6.34
C ASP A 61 -0.40 -8.22 7.84
N PHE A 62 0.09 -7.04 8.21
CA PHE A 62 0.32 -6.59 9.57
C PHE A 62 -0.46 -5.32 9.90
N THR A 63 -0.84 -5.20 11.17
CA THR A 63 -1.19 -3.92 11.79
C THR A 63 0.08 -3.12 12.09
N PRO A 64 0.01 -1.79 12.21
CA PRO A 64 1.18 -0.97 12.56
C PRO A 64 1.83 -1.37 13.90
N ASP A 65 1.04 -1.86 14.86
CA ASP A 65 1.54 -2.28 16.19
C ASP A 65 2.31 -3.61 16.16
N GLU A 66 2.18 -4.38 15.08
CA GLU A 66 2.94 -5.61 14.84
C GLU A 66 4.29 -5.34 14.14
N LEU A 67 4.54 -4.09 13.75
CA LEU A 67 5.75 -3.66 13.05
C LEU A 67 6.63 -2.82 13.97
N GLU A 68 7.88 -3.25 14.14
CA GLU A 68 8.86 -2.54 14.95
C GLU A 68 10.18 -2.40 14.19
N ILE A 69 10.72 -1.18 14.14
CA ILE A 69 12.08 -0.91 13.67
C ILE A 69 12.98 -0.79 14.89
N VAL A 70 13.85 -1.78 15.08
CA VAL A 70 14.74 -1.85 16.24
C VAL A 70 16.12 -1.36 15.88
N ARG A 71 16.63 -0.39 16.64
CA ARG A 71 17.99 0.14 16.51
C ARG A 71 18.84 -0.42 17.63
N THR A 72 19.81 -1.28 17.29
CA THR A 72 20.79 -1.77 18.25
C THR A 72 22.08 -0.97 18.11
N PRO A 73 22.68 -0.45 19.21
CA PRO A 73 23.95 0.24 19.15
C PRO A 73 25.02 -0.62 18.45
N GLY A 74 25.64 -0.08 17.40
CA GLY A 74 26.67 -0.79 16.63
C GLY A 74 26.14 -1.75 15.56
N SER A 75 24.82 -1.86 15.35
CA SER A 75 24.22 -2.58 14.21
C SER A 75 23.53 -1.64 13.23
N THR A 76 23.16 -2.16 12.07
CA THR A 76 22.37 -1.48 11.04
C THR A 76 20.87 -1.44 11.35
N GLY A 77 20.43 -2.12 12.42
CA GLY A 77 19.04 -2.23 12.87
C GLY A 77 18.33 -3.49 12.36
N GLU A 78 17.10 -3.69 12.81
CA GLU A 78 16.22 -4.80 12.43
C GLU A 78 14.82 -4.27 12.13
N LEU A 79 14.14 -4.86 11.14
CA LEU A 79 12.69 -4.79 11.03
C LEU A 79 12.11 -6.07 11.61
N ARG A 80 11.20 -5.94 12.57
CA ARG A 80 10.44 -7.02 13.18
C ARG A 80 8.99 -6.86 12.76
N ALA A 81 8.47 -7.84 12.04
CA ALA A 81 7.08 -7.91 11.64
C ALA A 81 6.49 -9.18 12.25
N LEU A 82 5.85 -9.02 13.42
CA LEU A 82 5.56 -10.12 14.34
C LEU A 82 4.11 -10.07 14.82
N HIS A 83 3.33 -11.08 14.44
CA HIS A 83 1.95 -11.27 14.87
C HIS A 83 1.84 -11.60 16.36
N VAL A 84 0.81 -11.04 16.99
CA VAL A 84 0.37 -11.46 18.33
C VAL A 84 -0.79 -12.42 18.18
N GLU A 85 -0.49 -13.71 18.00
CA GLU A 85 -1.51 -14.72 17.71
C GLU A 85 -2.38 -15.10 18.92
N HIS A 86 -1.84 -14.92 20.14
CA HIS A 86 -2.48 -15.40 21.37
C HIS A 86 -2.40 -14.34 22.47
N ALA A 87 -3.53 -13.68 22.75
CA ALA A 87 -3.63 -12.68 23.81
C ALA A 87 -3.22 -13.21 25.20
N GLY A 88 -3.43 -14.50 25.46
CA GLY A 88 -3.03 -15.18 26.70
C GLY A 88 -1.55 -15.56 26.79
N LEU A 89 -0.78 -15.42 25.71
CA LEU A 89 0.65 -15.73 25.65
C LEU A 89 1.40 -14.67 24.82
N PRO A 90 1.50 -13.42 25.31
CA PRO A 90 2.05 -12.30 24.55
C PRO A 90 3.55 -12.43 24.18
N GLY A 91 4.26 -13.39 24.80
CA GLY A 91 5.63 -13.73 24.46
C GLY A 91 5.77 -14.65 23.24
N PHE A 92 4.70 -15.30 22.80
CA PHE A 92 4.70 -16.08 21.56
C PHE A 92 4.26 -15.20 20.39
N ARG A 93 5.14 -15.06 19.40
CA ARG A 93 4.90 -14.27 18.19
C ARG A 93 5.40 -15.04 16.98
N SER A 94 4.70 -14.89 15.86
CA SER A 94 5.07 -15.47 14.57
C SER A 94 5.29 -14.37 13.54
N GLY A 95 6.05 -14.64 12.49
CA GLY A 95 6.31 -13.65 11.44
C GLY A 95 7.77 -13.64 11.02
N VAL A 96 8.32 -12.47 10.74
CA VAL A 96 9.68 -12.31 10.22
C VAL A 96 10.46 -11.24 10.96
N THR A 97 11.75 -11.50 11.13
CA THR A 97 12.73 -10.50 11.54
C THR A 97 13.81 -10.47 10.49
N VAL A 98 14.14 -9.28 10.01
CA VAL A 98 15.18 -9.07 9.01
C VAL A 98 16.18 -8.04 9.50
N ALA A 99 17.47 -8.41 9.46
CA ALA A 99 18.55 -7.48 9.69
C ALA A 99 18.57 -6.46 8.54
N LEU A 100 18.51 -5.19 8.88
CA LEU A 100 18.50 -4.11 7.89
C LEU A 100 19.91 -3.85 7.39
N GLU A 101 20.02 -3.31 6.19
CA GLU A 101 21.29 -2.77 5.71
C GLU A 101 21.43 -1.29 6.06
N HIS A 102 22.67 -0.79 5.98
CA HIS A 102 22.96 0.59 6.35
C HIS A 102 22.11 1.59 5.56
N GLY A 103 21.37 2.44 6.29
CA GLY A 103 20.49 3.45 5.72
C GLY A 103 19.04 3.01 5.46
N MET A 104 18.73 1.71 5.44
CA MET A 104 17.36 1.24 5.18
C MET A 104 16.36 1.71 6.23
N HIS A 105 16.77 1.79 7.50
CA HIS A 105 15.90 2.20 8.60
C HIS A 105 15.24 3.56 8.38
N ALA A 106 15.96 4.53 7.80
CA ALA A 106 15.46 5.90 7.64
C ALA A 106 14.31 5.95 6.61
N PHE A 107 14.44 5.13 5.56
CA PHE A 107 13.38 4.96 4.58
C PHE A 107 12.20 4.17 5.15
N LEU A 108 12.44 3.13 5.94
CA LEU A 108 11.36 2.39 6.60
C LEU A 108 10.54 3.27 7.55
N GLU A 109 11.21 4.08 8.38
CA GLU A 109 10.58 5.04 9.30
C GLU A 109 9.73 6.08 8.55
N THR A 110 10.16 6.45 7.34
CA THR A 110 9.45 7.41 6.50
C THR A 110 8.27 6.76 5.76
N GLU A 111 8.46 5.58 5.18
CA GLU A 111 7.53 5.00 4.23
C GLU A 111 6.44 4.14 4.88
N LEU A 112 6.71 3.46 6.02
CA LEU A 112 5.69 2.66 6.70
C LEU A 112 4.45 3.49 7.10
N PRO A 113 4.59 4.68 7.73
CA PRO A 113 3.43 5.52 8.04
C PRO A 113 2.70 6.04 6.80
N ARG A 114 3.43 6.26 5.70
CA ARG A 114 2.84 6.71 4.42
C ARG A 114 2.00 5.60 3.79
N VAL A 115 2.50 4.36 3.79
CA VAL A 115 1.75 3.21 3.26
C VAL A 115 0.52 2.90 4.12
N ASP A 116 0.62 2.94 5.46
CA ASP A 116 -0.55 2.83 6.34
C ASP A 116 -1.62 3.89 6.00
N ARG A 117 -1.18 5.15 5.78
CA ARG A 117 -2.08 6.23 5.37
C ARG A 117 -2.75 5.96 4.03
N VAL A 118 -2.07 5.32 3.07
CA VAL A 118 -2.69 4.94 1.78
C VAL A 118 -3.85 3.97 2.01
N THR A 119 -3.69 2.95 2.86
CA THR A 119 -4.79 2.03 3.17
C THR A 119 -5.98 2.76 3.81
N ARG A 120 -5.73 3.59 4.82
CA ARG A 120 -6.79 4.34 5.51
C ARG A 120 -7.50 5.32 4.58
N LEU A 121 -6.75 6.03 3.74
CA LEU A 121 -7.31 6.93 2.75
C LEU A 121 -8.13 6.17 1.72
N THR A 122 -7.66 5.02 1.25
CA THR A 122 -8.42 4.18 0.30
C THR A 122 -9.77 3.76 0.87
N ALA A 123 -9.82 3.34 2.14
CA ALA A 123 -11.07 3.01 2.81
C ALA A 123 -11.99 4.24 2.96
N THR A 124 -11.43 5.39 3.34
CA THR A 124 -12.20 6.63 3.45
C THR A 124 -12.76 7.07 2.09
N LEU A 125 -11.98 6.93 1.01
CA LEU A 125 -12.41 7.22 -0.36
C LEU A 125 -13.50 6.25 -0.80
N ARG A 126 -13.37 4.95 -0.51
CA ARG A 126 -14.43 3.96 -0.78
C ARG A 126 -15.74 4.41 -0.15
N ASP A 127 -15.72 4.66 1.16
CA ASP A 127 -16.93 5.00 1.92
C ASP A 127 -17.58 6.30 1.39
N ALA A 128 -16.79 7.22 0.84
CA ALA A 128 -17.28 8.45 0.20
C ALA A 128 -17.76 8.23 -1.26
N VAL A 129 -17.14 7.32 -2.02
CA VAL A 129 -17.44 7.07 -3.44
C VAL A 129 -18.68 6.19 -3.62
N GLU A 130 -18.86 5.17 -2.81
CA GLU A 130 -19.93 4.18 -2.98
C GLU A 130 -21.34 4.79 -3.05
N PRO A 131 -21.72 5.78 -2.20
CA PRO A 131 -23.02 6.44 -2.31
C PRO A 131 -23.26 7.09 -3.68
N HIS A 132 -22.21 7.57 -4.34
CA HIS A 132 -22.30 8.24 -5.64
C HIS A 132 -22.40 7.26 -6.82
N LEU A 133 -22.07 5.98 -6.62
CA LEU A 133 -22.21 4.96 -7.65
C LEU A 133 -23.67 4.51 -7.86
N GLY A 134 -24.54 4.71 -6.86
CA GLY A 134 -25.93 4.29 -6.90
C GLY A 134 -26.13 2.77 -7.03
N ARG A 135 -25.08 1.99 -6.72
CA ARG A 135 -25.08 0.53 -6.75
C ARG A 135 -25.39 0.00 -5.34
N SER A 136 -25.96 -1.19 -5.26
CA SER A 136 -26.06 -1.94 -4.00
C SER A 136 -24.98 -3.02 -3.96
N PRO A 137 -24.41 -3.34 -2.78
CA PRO A 137 -23.44 -4.42 -2.69
C PRO A 137 -24.08 -5.74 -3.13
N GLU A 138 -23.32 -6.56 -3.85
CA GLU A 138 -23.74 -7.94 -4.10
C GLU A 138 -23.85 -8.73 -2.78
N ALA A 139 -24.58 -9.84 -2.80
CA ALA A 139 -24.70 -10.69 -1.62
C ALA A 139 -23.30 -11.13 -1.15
N TYR A 140 -23.01 -10.94 0.14
CA TYR A 140 -21.70 -11.21 0.77
C TYR A 140 -20.54 -10.34 0.28
N ALA A 141 -20.77 -9.35 -0.58
CA ALA A 141 -19.80 -8.32 -0.89
C ALA A 141 -19.82 -7.25 0.22
N TRP A 142 -18.63 -6.80 0.61
CA TRP A 142 -18.45 -5.74 1.59
C TRP A 142 -18.35 -4.35 0.96
N THR A 143 -18.37 -4.28 -0.37
CA THR A 143 -18.24 -3.05 -1.18
C THR A 143 -19.12 -3.14 -2.42
N THR A 144 -19.51 -2.00 -2.98
CA THR A 144 -20.16 -1.91 -4.30
C THR A 144 -19.17 -1.79 -5.46
N LEU A 145 -17.89 -1.60 -5.16
CA LEU A 145 -16.84 -1.42 -6.15
C LEU A 145 -16.44 -2.78 -6.74
N HIS A 146 -16.19 -2.80 -8.04
CA HIS A 146 -15.55 -3.93 -8.67
C HIS A 146 -14.08 -4.05 -8.24
N PRO A 147 -13.46 -5.24 -8.29
CA PRO A 147 -12.06 -5.43 -7.89
C PRO A 147 -11.07 -4.47 -8.57
N HIS A 148 -11.29 -4.15 -9.85
CA HIS A 148 -10.43 -3.21 -10.58
C HIS A 148 -10.65 -1.74 -10.15
N GLU A 149 -11.86 -1.38 -9.73
CA GLU A 149 -12.18 -0.05 -9.18
C GLU A 149 -11.53 0.13 -7.80
N LEU A 150 -11.48 -0.93 -6.98
CA LEU A 150 -10.72 -0.91 -5.70
C LEU A 150 -9.22 -0.67 -5.94
N VAL A 151 -8.62 -1.35 -6.93
CA VAL A 151 -7.22 -1.13 -7.30
C VAL A 151 -7.01 0.31 -7.79
N ALA A 152 -7.96 0.86 -8.55
CA ALA A 152 -7.89 2.26 -8.99
C ALA A 152 -7.94 3.24 -7.80
N LEU A 153 -8.84 3.05 -6.83
CA LEU A 153 -8.88 3.86 -5.60
C LEU A 153 -7.56 3.79 -4.81
N LEU A 154 -6.99 2.59 -4.69
CA LEU A 154 -5.70 2.38 -4.04
C LEU A 154 -4.57 3.16 -4.73
N ASN A 155 -4.56 3.16 -6.06
CA ASN A 155 -3.58 3.91 -6.85
C ASN A 155 -3.79 5.43 -6.74
N VAL A 156 -5.03 5.92 -6.70
CA VAL A 156 -5.33 7.34 -6.43
C VAL A 156 -4.80 7.75 -5.07
N ALA A 157 -5.13 7.00 -4.00
CA ALA A 157 -4.65 7.27 -2.66
C ALA A 157 -3.11 7.24 -2.57
N SER A 158 -2.49 6.27 -3.25
CA SER A 158 -1.03 6.16 -3.35
C SER A 158 -0.40 7.33 -4.12
N GLY A 159 -1.03 7.80 -5.19
CA GLY A 159 -0.60 8.99 -5.93
C GLY A 159 -0.60 10.23 -5.04
N ALA A 160 -1.67 10.44 -4.28
CA ALA A 160 -1.76 11.58 -3.35
C ALA A 160 -0.71 11.49 -2.23
N VAL A 161 -0.62 10.35 -1.52
CA VAL A 161 0.19 10.24 -0.29
C VAL A 161 1.67 9.97 -0.56
N ILE A 162 1.98 9.05 -1.47
CA ILE A 162 3.35 8.58 -1.71
C ILE A 162 4.01 9.37 -2.85
N ALA A 163 3.28 9.65 -3.94
CA ALA A 163 3.83 10.45 -5.04
C ALA A 163 3.69 11.97 -4.81
N GLY A 164 2.89 12.41 -3.83
CA GLY A 164 2.69 13.83 -3.54
C GLY A 164 1.92 14.54 -4.66
N HIS A 165 1.13 13.80 -5.43
CA HIS A 165 0.36 14.36 -6.54
C HIS A 165 -0.76 15.26 -6.02
N THR A 166 -1.10 16.28 -6.82
CA THR A 166 -2.37 16.99 -6.66
C THR A 166 -3.54 16.01 -6.81
N SER A 167 -4.73 16.35 -6.32
CA SER A 167 -5.91 15.49 -6.50
C SER A 167 -6.16 15.17 -7.99
N ALA A 168 -5.98 16.15 -8.87
CA ALA A 168 -6.13 15.97 -10.32
C ALA A 168 -5.11 14.98 -10.89
N ASP A 169 -3.82 15.12 -10.52
CA ASP A 169 -2.76 14.23 -10.99
C ASP A 169 -2.88 12.81 -10.40
N ALA A 170 -3.34 12.70 -9.15
CA ALA A 170 -3.59 11.43 -8.50
C ALA A 170 -4.70 10.63 -9.23
N LEU A 171 -5.75 11.31 -9.68
CA LEU A 171 -6.78 10.71 -10.53
C LEU A 171 -6.21 10.36 -11.91
N ARG A 172 -5.61 11.34 -12.59
CA ARG A 172 -5.11 11.21 -13.97
C ARG A 172 -4.15 10.05 -14.14
N TYR A 173 -3.26 9.84 -13.18
CA TYR A 173 -2.20 8.82 -13.25
C TYR A 173 -2.51 7.54 -12.47
N ALA A 174 -3.76 7.29 -12.10
CA ALA A 174 -4.13 6.13 -11.28
C ALA A 174 -4.09 4.79 -12.04
N VAL A 175 -4.53 4.77 -13.30
CA VAL A 175 -4.71 3.54 -14.06
C VAL A 175 -4.24 3.72 -15.50
N LEU A 176 -3.11 3.10 -15.83
CA LEU A 176 -2.62 3.00 -17.20
C LEU A 176 -3.19 1.73 -17.86
N LEU A 177 -3.92 1.89 -18.95
CA LEU A 177 -4.47 0.80 -19.73
C LEU A 177 -3.40 0.17 -20.63
N TYR A 178 -3.66 -1.06 -21.09
CA TYR A 178 -2.76 -1.79 -21.98
C TYR A 178 -2.49 -1.07 -23.31
N ASP A 179 -3.41 -0.23 -23.77
CA ASP A 179 -3.27 0.58 -24.99
C ASP A 179 -2.48 1.89 -24.77
N GLY A 180 -1.97 2.11 -23.55
CA GLY A 180 -1.17 3.29 -23.18
C GLY A 180 -2.00 4.52 -22.78
N ARG A 181 -3.33 4.44 -22.77
CA ARG A 181 -4.19 5.53 -22.31
C ARG A 181 -4.41 5.48 -20.80
N TRP A 182 -4.67 6.63 -20.19
CA TRP A 182 -5.07 6.73 -18.80
C TRP A 182 -6.58 6.58 -18.66
N ALA A 183 -7.02 5.72 -17.74
CA ALA A 183 -8.45 5.36 -17.63
C ALA A 183 -9.33 6.47 -17.02
N LEU A 184 -8.75 7.38 -16.24
CA LEU A 184 -9.44 8.48 -15.57
C LEU A 184 -9.00 9.84 -16.17
N SER A 185 -9.24 10.03 -17.46
CA SER A 185 -8.69 11.17 -18.21
C SER A 185 -9.67 12.35 -18.28
N GLU A 186 -9.16 13.56 -18.54
CA GLU A 186 -9.99 14.75 -18.79
C GLU A 186 -10.71 14.68 -20.15
N GLU A 187 -10.20 13.90 -21.09
CA GLU A 187 -10.81 13.69 -22.43
C GLU A 187 -11.98 12.70 -22.39
N GLY A 188 -12.20 12.07 -21.24
CA GLY A 188 -13.20 11.04 -21.01
C GLY A 188 -12.60 9.86 -20.28
N ASP A 189 -13.35 9.34 -19.31
CA ASP A 189 -12.97 8.11 -18.62
C ASP A 189 -13.20 6.91 -19.54
N ASP A 190 -12.39 5.87 -19.37
CA ASP A 190 -12.64 4.59 -20.01
C ASP A 190 -13.99 4.02 -19.53
N PRO A 191 -14.80 3.40 -20.41
CA PRO A 191 -16.15 2.97 -20.06
C PRO A 191 -16.25 2.10 -18.80
N GLN A 192 -15.24 1.28 -18.51
CA GLN A 192 -15.23 0.44 -17.31
C GLN A 192 -15.00 1.23 -16.01
N TYR A 193 -14.42 2.43 -16.10
CA TYR A 193 -14.13 3.31 -14.96
C TYR A 193 -15.03 4.56 -14.91
N ALA A 194 -15.90 4.80 -15.90
CA ALA A 194 -16.66 6.05 -16.00
C ALA A 194 -17.51 6.35 -14.75
N GLY A 195 -18.13 5.34 -14.14
CA GLY A 195 -18.87 5.50 -12.89
C GLY A 195 -17.96 5.91 -11.74
N LEU A 196 -16.84 5.21 -11.58
CA LEU A 196 -15.84 5.52 -10.56
C LEU A 196 -15.24 6.93 -10.76
N GLY A 197 -14.87 7.29 -11.98
CA GLY A 197 -14.28 8.57 -12.29
C GLY A 197 -15.24 9.74 -12.06
N ALA A 198 -16.54 9.57 -12.34
CA ALA A 198 -17.55 10.56 -12.00
C ALA A 198 -17.73 10.72 -10.48
N ALA A 199 -17.70 9.63 -9.73
CA ALA A 199 -17.78 9.63 -8.28
C ALA A 199 -16.52 10.24 -7.62
N LEU A 200 -15.33 9.92 -8.12
CA LEU A 200 -14.06 10.47 -7.64
C LEU A 200 -13.93 11.98 -7.82
N ARG A 201 -14.66 12.55 -8.79
CA ARG A 201 -14.70 14.00 -9.05
C ARG A 201 -15.80 14.73 -8.27
N GLN A 202 -16.55 14.05 -7.40
CA GLN A 202 -17.49 14.73 -6.51
C GLN A 202 -16.75 15.61 -5.49
N PRO A 203 -17.30 16.79 -5.13
CA PRO A 203 -16.58 17.75 -4.28
C PRO A 203 -16.17 17.22 -2.90
N ASP A 204 -17.01 16.40 -2.28
CA ASP A 204 -16.76 15.74 -1.00
C ASP A 204 -15.60 14.72 -1.10
N VAL A 205 -15.52 13.97 -2.19
CA VAL A 205 -14.43 13.02 -2.44
C VAL A 205 -13.11 13.77 -2.73
N LEU A 206 -13.15 14.83 -3.54
CA LEU A 206 -11.97 15.64 -3.85
C LEU A 206 -11.41 16.34 -2.60
N ALA A 207 -12.27 16.74 -1.66
CA ALA A 207 -11.83 17.35 -0.40
C ALA A 207 -10.97 16.40 0.45
N LEU A 208 -11.27 15.10 0.42
CA LEU A 208 -10.47 14.08 1.12
C LEU A 208 -9.06 13.98 0.53
N LEU A 209 -8.93 14.05 -0.80
CA LEU A 209 -7.64 14.00 -1.48
C LEU A 209 -6.79 15.27 -1.24
N ALA A 210 -7.44 16.43 -1.20
CA ALA A 210 -6.75 17.71 -1.00
C ALA A 210 -6.06 17.80 0.37
N GLY A 211 -6.58 17.12 1.41
CA GLY A 211 -5.94 17.04 2.73
C GLY A 211 -4.66 16.19 2.77
N HIS A 212 -4.31 15.54 1.67
CA HIS A 212 -3.18 14.61 1.58
C HIS A 212 -2.24 14.85 0.40
N ALA A 213 -2.61 15.74 -0.51
CA ALA A 213 -1.71 16.28 -1.53
C ALA A 213 -0.70 17.23 -0.87
N SER A 214 0.56 17.14 -1.27
CA SER A 214 1.67 18.00 -0.79
C SER A 214 1.78 19.30 -1.57
#